data_AF-A0A813FM05-F1
#
_entry.id   AF-A0A813FM05-F1
#
_cell.length_a   1.000
_cell.length_b   1.000
_cell.length_c   1.000
_cell.angle_alpha   90.00
_cell.angle_beta   90.00
_cell.angle_gamma   90.00
#
_symmetry.space_group_name_H-M   'P 1'
#
loop_
_entity.id
_entity.type
_entity.pdbx_description
1 polymer ?
#
loop_
_entity_poly.entity_id
_entity_poly.type
_entity_poly.pdbx_seq_one_letter_code
_entity_poly.pdbx_strand_id
1 'polypeptide(L)'
;MMIVISGNYGMNDLRTDLQAMYTKAGVKDEGVMFLFTDGQITNEKFLVFINDLLASGDIADMYAADEKDAIRNAVRSGCKGAGITDTPENLWSFFIARIRKNLHMSMCFSPVGDAMGNRARKFPALVNCTIIDWFQPWPMDALYNVGSKFLEPVEQLGDSDSPVRSGIMDFLPFSFEAASKVAGKFMANERRFVYTTPKSFLELIKLYTTMVGKKVDALEDQKERLTNGLDKLKSTTTQVAGLEEELKIKAVVVAEKAQAADIFAAEVGKEKAKVQGESEKAAVEADKCSTIAREVGIQQVSCEADLAAAIPLVQQAEAALDVLDKKDFQELKALANPPGGVAPVCAAAMHLMAGIDETIEVDKKGGVKDDYWKGAQKMMANPEKFLVCLKAFKGHIDDGNVPQVNVEKARKIQISMGEDFTHAGMPKKSGAAAGLCVFIINIIMYHDVVTQVEPKRNALRQATETLTNANTKLAQVKALVAELEKSLASLMREFDKAMKEKNDLMADAEKCKNKLNMAQRLVGALSANGIIWEQTVQNAGEELIYIPGDTLMACSFASYVGVFTRQYRQECMAMLQEFLSKKGVPLGPKPDPLLVLQEFLSNVPLRSCVL
;
A
#
# COMPACT_ATOMS: atom_id res chain seq x y z
N MET A 1 28.54 -30.68 -65.05
CA MET A 1 29.57 -29.63 -65.02
C MET A 1 29.03 -28.44 -65.80
N MET A 2 29.28 -27.23 -65.30
CA MET A 2 28.90 -25.97 -65.92
C MET A 2 30.13 -25.06 -65.88
N ILE A 3 30.37 -24.28 -66.93
CA ILE A 3 31.45 -23.29 -66.94
C ILE A 3 31.02 -22.02 -66.22
N VAL A 4 31.95 -21.37 -65.52
CA VAL A 4 31.69 -20.11 -64.81
C VAL A 4 32.37 -18.99 -65.56
N ILE A 5 31.56 -18.11 -66.14
CA ILE A 5 32.06 -16.98 -66.91
C ILE A 5 32.38 -15.82 -65.98
N SER A 6 33.64 -15.43 -65.96
CA SER A 6 34.09 -14.15 -65.42
C SER A 6 34.17 -13.10 -66.53
N GLY A 7 34.29 -11.82 -66.18
CA GLY A 7 34.40 -10.73 -67.17
C GLY A 7 35.57 -10.89 -68.17
N ASN A 8 36.57 -11.70 -67.83
CA ASN A 8 37.75 -11.97 -68.67
C ASN A 8 37.78 -13.41 -69.24
N TYR A 9 36.71 -14.18 -69.10
CA TYR A 9 36.67 -15.57 -69.59
C TYR A 9 36.79 -15.62 -71.11
N GLY A 10 37.84 -16.28 -71.60
CA GLY A 10 38.21 -16.34 -73.00
C GLY A 10 38.27 -17.77 -73.57
N MET A 11 38.84 -17.88 -74.78
CA MET A 11 38.95 -19.15 -75.48
C MET A 11 39.87 -20.17 -74.77
N ASN A 12 40.93 -19.70 -74.13
CA ASN A 12 41.88 -20.57 -73.42
C ASN A 12 41.24 -21.17 -72.16
N ASP A 13 40.37 -20.42 -71.48
CA ASP A 13 39.63 -20.92 -70.32
C ASP A 13 38.65 -22.02 -70.75
N LEU A 14 37.89 -21.78 -71.83
CA LEU A 14 37.01 -22.80 -72.40
C LEU A 14 37.75 -24.06 -72.82
N ARG A 15 38.91 -23.90 -73.46
CA ARG A 15 39.77 -25.04 -73.81
C ARG A 15 40.17 -25.82 -72.57
N THR A 16 40.60 -25.14 -71.51
CA THR A 16 41.02 -25.77 -70.25
C THR A 16 39.85 -26.53 -69.60
N ASP A 17 38.66 -25.93 -69.56
CA ASP A 17 37.46 -26.56 -69.03
C ASP A 17 37.05 -27.80 -69.85
N LEU A 18 37.12 -27.73 -71.19
CA LEU A 18 36.86 -28.88 -72.06
C LEU A 18 37.91 -29.98 -71.88
N GLN A 19 39.20 -29.64 -71.78
CA GLN A 19 40.27 -30.61 -71.50
C GLN A 19 40.03 -31.33 -70.16
N ALA A 20 39.57 -30.62 -69.13
CA ALA A 20 39.23 -31.21 -67.84
C ALA A 20 38.05 -32.20 -67.97
N MET A 21 37.02 -31.85 -68.75
CA MET A 21 35.89 -32.76 -69.04
C MET A 21 36.34 -33.98 -69.85
N TYR A 22 37.17 -33.80 -70.87
CA TYR A 22 37.73 -34.88 -71.70
C TYR A 22 38.62 -35.82 -70.88
N THR A 23 39.38 -35.29 -69.93
CA THR A 23 40.21 -36.11 -69.03
C THR A 23 39.32 -37.01 -68.16
N LYS A 24 38.24 -36.48 -67.58
CA LYS A 24 37.29 -37.28 -66.79
C LYS A 24 36.57 -38.32 -67.66
N ALA A 25 36.03 -37.90 -68.80
CA ALA A 25 35.24 -38.78 -69.67
C ALA A 25 36.08 -39.84 -70.39
N GLY A 26 37.25 -39.47 -70.92
CA GLY A 26 38.06 -40.32 -71.78
C GLY A 26 39.18 -41.07 -71.05
N VAL A 27 39.89 -40.44 -70.11
CA VAL A 27 40.98 -41.09 -69.36
C VAL A 27 40.43 -41.89 -68.18
N LYS A 28 39.58 -41.26 -67.35
CA LYS A 28 39.02 -41.89 -66.15
C LYS A 28 37.78 -42.74 -66.39
N ASP A 29 37.17 -42.67 -67.58
CA ASP A 29 35.94 -43.39 -67.94
C ASP A 29 34.73 -43.01 -67.06
N GLU A 30 34.66 -41.75 -66.63
CA GLU A 30 33.58 -41.21 -65.79
C GLU A 30 32.50 -40.52 -66.64
N GLY A 31 31.22 -40.77 -66.34
CA GLY A 31 30.09 -40.07 -66.98
C GLY A 31 30.06 -38.59 -66.60
N VAL A 32 30.05 -37.71 -67.60
CA VAL A 32 30.05 -36.24 -67.44
C VAL A 32 28.91 -35.64 -68.25
N MET A 33 28.06 -34.85 -67.59
CA MET A 33 27.10 -33.97 -68.28
C MET A 33 27.65 -32.54 -68.33
N PHE A 34 27.69 -31.93 -69.50
CA PHE A 34 28.05 -30.53 -69.72
C PHE A 34 26.80 -29.70 -70.01
N LEU A 35 26.44 -28.79 -69.10
CA LEU A 35 25.34 -27.85 -69.28
C LEU A 35 25.88 -26.51 -69.79
N PHE A 36 25.42 -26.10 -70.96
CA PHE A 36 25.85 -24.89 -71.64
C PHE A 36 24.64 -24.04 -72.03
N THR A 37 24.60 -22.80 -71.57
CA THR A 37 23.45 -21.89 -71.73
C THR A 37 23.81 -20.76 -72.70
N ASP A 38 22.80 -20.16 -73.34
CA ASP A 38 22.98 -19.04 -74.27
C ASP A 38 23.77 -17.87 -73.65
N GLY A 39 23.48 -17.53 -72.39
CA GLY A 39 24.19 -16.48 -71.66
C GLY A 39 25.68 -16.77 -71.42
N GLN A 40 26.12 -18.01 -71.61
CA GLN A 40 27.53 -18.39 -71.53
C GLN A 40 28.29 -18.22 -72.86
N ILE A 41 27.63 -17.76 -73.91
CA ILE A 41 28.28 -17.52 -75.20
C ILE A 41 28.70 -16.06 -75.27
N THR A 42 29.85 -15.75 -74.67
CA THR A 42 30.47 -14.41 -74.76
C THR A 42 31.14 -14.18 -76.12
N ASN A 43 31.57 -15.25 -76.79
CA ASN A 43 32.19 -15.21 -78.09
C ASN A 43 31.68 -16.35 -78.99
N GLU A 44 31.20 -16.02 -80.19
CA GLU A 44 30.71 -16.99 -81.17
C GLU A 44 31.76 -18.05 -81.56
N LYS A 45 33.05 -17.76 -81.39
CA LYS A 45 34.13 -18.74 -81.61
C LYS A 45 34.08 -19.93 -80.65
N PHE A 46 33.41 -19.81 -79.49
CA PHE A 46 33.21 -20.94 -78.59
C PHE A 46 32.46 -22.07 -79.28
N LEU A 47 31.51 -21.73 -80.15
CA LEU A 47 30.71 -22.71 -80.87
C LEU A 47 31.50 -23.52 -81.90
N VAL A 48 32.71 -23.11 -82.27
CA VAL A 48 33.62 -23.93 -83.10
C VAL A 48 34.03 -25.19 -82.32
N PHE A 49 34.49 -25.03 -81.08
CA PHE A 49 34.86 -26.15 -80.20
C PHE A 49 33.65 -27.05 -79.91
N ILE A 50 32.49 -26.45 -79.69
CA ILE A 50 31.25 -27.19 -79.45
C ILE A 50 30.79 -27.94 -80.70
N ASN A 51 30.89 -27.34 -81.88
CA ASN A 51 30.52 -28.00 -83.13
C ASN A 51 31.38 -29.26 -83.37
N ASP A 52 32.70 -29.16 -83.15
CA ASP A 52 33.61 -30.29 -83.30
C ASP A 52 33.35 -31.37 -82.23
N LEU A 53 33.10 -30.96 -80.98
CA LEU A 53 32.67 -31.86 -79.90
C LEU A 53 31.42 -32.67 -80.30
N LEU A 54 30.41 -32.01 -80.86
CA LEU A 54 29.15 -32.66 -81.22
C LEU A 54 29.28 -33.52 -82.49
N ALA A 55 30.08 -33.09 -83.47
CA ALA A 55 30.23 -33.78 -84.74
C ALA A 55 31.10 -35.05 -84.65
N SER A 56 32.30 -34.93 -84.07
CA SER A 56 33.30 -36.00 -84.04
C SER A 56 33.71 -36.40 -82.62
N GLY A 57 33.58 -35.50 -81.65
CA GLY A 57 34.16 -35.64 -80.31
C GLY A 57 35.68 -35.44 -80.28
N ASP A 58 36.30 -35.09 -81.41
CA ASP A 58 37.72 -34.76 -81.54
C ASP A 58 37.85 -33.31 -82.02
N ILE A 59 38.28 -32.44 -81.11
CA ILE A 59 38.37 -31.00 -81.35
C ILE A 59 39.76 -30.64 -81.87
N ALA A 60 39.81 -29.96 -83.01
CA ALA A 60 41.07 -29.52 -83.61
C ALA A 60 41.82 -28.56 -82.69
N ASP A 61 43.15 -28.66 -82.70
CA ASP A 61 44.06 -27.84 -81.90
C ASP A 61 43.76 -27.82 -80.39
N MET A 62 43.02 -28.78 -79.82
CA MET A 62 42.72 -28.80 -78.38
C MET A 62 43.89 -29.29 -77.52
N TYR A 63 44.80 -30.08 -78.09
CA TYR A 63 45.97 -30.60 -77.38
C TYR A 63 47.24 -30.39 -78.20
N ALA A 64 48.32 -30.01 -77.53
CA ALA A 64 49.66 -30.02 -78.12
C ALA A 64 50.17 -31.46 -78.31
N ALA A 65 51.23 -31.66 -79.10
CA ALA A 65 51.70 -33.00 -79.46
C ALA A 65 52.15 -33.83 -78.24
N ASP A 66 52.82 -33.19 -77.29
CA ASP A 66 53.24 -33.75 -76.00
C ASP A 66 52.05 -34.12 -75.10
N GLU A 67 51.01 -33.28 -75.05
CA GLU A 67 49.78 -33.57 -74.32
C GLU A 67 49.04 -34.80 -74.90
N LYS A 68 49.00 -34.94 -76.24
CA LYS A 68 48.40 -36.10 -76.90
C LYS A 68 49.14 -37.40 -76.54
N ASP A 69 50.46 -37.37 -76.46
CA ASP A 69 51.25 -38.54 -76.06
C ASP A 69 51.04 -38.92 -74.59
N ALA A 70 50.88 -37.93 -73.70
CA ALA A 70 50.51 -38.18 -72.31
C ALA A 70 49.14 -38.87 -72.20
N ILE A 71 48.14 -38.40 -72.95
CA ILE A 71 46.79 -39.01 -72.98
C ILE A 71 46.84 -40.43 -73.53
N ARG A 72 47.53 -40.66 -74.65
CA ARG A 72 47.72 -42.00 -75.23
C ARG A 72 48.29 -42.99 -74.22
N ASN A 73 49.29 -42.56 -73.44
CA ASN A 73 49.87 -43.39 -72.39
C ASN A 73 48.87 -43.65 -71.25
N ALA A 74 48.08 -42.66 -70.87
CA ALA A 74 47.07 -42.81 -69.81
C ALA A 74 45.94 -43.78 -70.19
N VAL A 75 45.52 -43.83 -71.46
CA VAL A 75 44.45 -44.74 -71.93
C VAL A 75 44.96 -46.11 -72.37
N ARG A 76 46.28 -46.30 -72.49
CA ARG A 76 46.91 -47.52 -73.04
C ARG A 76 46.52 -48.79 -72.30
N SER A 77 46.45 -48.75 -70.98
CA SER A 77 46.02 -49.90 -70.17
C SER A 77 44.58 -50.29 -70.46
N GLY A 78 43.68 -49.30 -70.58
CA GLY A 78 42.28 -49.50 -70.95
C GLY A 78 42.12 -50.05 -72.37
N CYS A 79 42.95 -49.57 -73.32
CA CYS A 79 42.96 -50.04 -74.70
C CYS A 79 43.41 -51.50 -74.83
N LYS A 80 44.48 -51.88 -74.10
CA LYS A 80 44.93 -53.29 -73.99
C LYS A 80 43.87 -54.18 -73.35
N GLY A 81 43.20 -53.69 -72.30
CA GLY A 81 42.08 -54.39 -71.66
C GLY A 81 40.89 -54.62 -72.59
N ALA A 82 40.70 -53.74 -73.59
CA ALA A 82 39.68 -53.88 -74.63
C ALA A 82 40.13 -54.74 -75.84
N GLY A 83 41.35 -55.30 -75.81
CA GLY A 83 41.87 -56.17 -76.88
C GLY A 83 42.27 -55.44 -78.16
N ILE A 84 42.48 -54.12 -78.11
CA ILE A 84 42.83 -53.30 -79.27
C ILE A 84 44.35 -53.21 -79.40
N THR A 85 44.87 -53.28 -80.64
CA THR A 85 46.32 -53.20 -80.92
C THR A 85 46.89 -51.84 -80.50
N ASP A 86 48.01 -51.86 -79.78
CA ASP A 86 48.72 -50.70 -79.23
C ASP A 86 49.44 -49.89 -80.33
N THR A 87 48.67 -49.13 -81.11
CA THR A 87 49.16 -48.14 -82.09
C THR A 87 48.71 -46.72 -81.69
N PRO A 88 49.48 -45.66 -82.03
CA PRO A 88 49.12 -44.28 -81.67
C PRO A 88 47.73 -43.85 -82.16
N GLU A 89 47.32 -44.32 -83.33
CA GLU A 89 46.00 -44.06 -83.93
C GLU A 89 44.90 -44.76 -83.13
N ASN A 90 45.08 -46.05 -82.80
CA ASN A 90 44.09 -46.83 -82.07
C ASN A 90 43.89 -46.31 -80.65
N LEU A 91 44.97 -45.88 -79.97
CA LEU A 91 44.89 -45.26 -78.64
C LEU A 91 44.08 -43.96 -78.66
N TRP A 92 44.28 -43.14 -79.70
CA TRP A 92 43.52 -41.89 -79.86
C TRP A 92 42.05 -42.19 -80.16
N SER A 93 41.77 -43.08 -81.11
CA SER A 93 40.39 -43.50 -81.42
C SER A 93 39.67 -44.11 -80.21
N PHE A 94 40.36 -44.87 -79.37
CA PHE A 94 39.81 -45.42 -78.12
C PHE A 94 39.46 -44.31 -77.11
N PHE A 95 40.33 -43.31 -76.95
CA PHE A 95 40.06 -42.15 -76.10
C PHE A 95 38.82 -41.38 -76.57
N ILE A 96 38.76 -41.05 -77.87
CA ILE A 96 37.61 -40.36 -78.48
C ILE A 96 36.32 -41.19 -78.34
N ALA A 97 36.39 -42.51 -78.52
CA ALA A 97 35.24 -43.39 -78.33
C ALA A 97 34.70 -43.37 -76.89
N ARG A 98 35.58 -43.33 -75.88
CA ARG A 98 35.19 -43.16 -74.47
C ARG A 98 34.56 -41.81 -74.21
N ILE A 99 35.12 -40.74 -74.77
CA ILE A 99 34.54 -39.40 -74.64
C ILE A 99 33.13 -39.37 -75.21
N ARG A 100 32.92 -39.89 -76.42
CA ARG A 100 31.58 -39.94 -77.04
C ARG A 100 30.58 -40.78 -76.25
N LYS A 101 31.05 -41.78 -75.52
CA LYS A 101 30.21 -42.62 -74.66
C LYS A 101 29.82 -41.91 -73.36
N ASN A 102 30.75 -41.17 -72.75
CA ASN A 102 30.61 -40.69 -71.37
C ASN A 102 30.33 -39.20 -71.24
N LEU A 103 30.69 -38.39 -72.23
CA LEU A 103 30.47 -36.94 -72.23
C LEU A 103 29.17 -36.59 -72.96
N HIS A 104 28.15 -36.22 -72.20
CA HIS A 104 26.87 -35.75 -72.72
C HIS A 104 26.79 -34.24 -72.58
N MET A 105 26.26 -33.56 -73.60
CA MET A 105 26.06 -32.12 -73.58
C MET A 105 24.58 -31.77 -73.63
N SER A 106 24.14 -30.87 -72.75
CA SER A 106 22.83 -30.24 -72.77
C SER A 106 22.99 -28.75 -73.04
N MET A 107 22.34 -28.27 -74.09
CA MET A 107 22.39 -26.87 -74.50
C MET A 107 21.04 -26.21 -74.30
N CYS A 108 21.02 -25.07 -73.62
CA CYS A 108 19.80 -24.29 -73.38
C CYS A 108 19.88 -22.97 -74.17
N PHE A 109 19.27 -22.97 -75.35
CA PHE A 109 19.16 -21.80 -76.23
C PHE A 109 17.81 -21.10 -76.09
N SER A 110 17.83 -19.77 -76.15
CA SER A 110 16.59 -19.00 -76.29
C SER A 110 16.08 -19.10 -77.73
N PRO A 111 14.78 -19.40 -77.96
CA PRO A 111 14.19 -19.32 -79.29
C PRO A 111 13.90 -17.87 -79.71
N VAL A 112 14.14 -16.89 -78.84
CA VAL A 112 13.85 -15.48 -79.09
C VAL A 112 15.00 -14.82 -79.85
N GLY A 113 14.69 -14.18 -80.98
CA GLY A 113 15.65 -13.48 -81.83
C GLY A 113 16.33 -14.38 -82.85
N ASP A 114 17.19 -13.79 -83.69
CA ASP A 114 17.78 -14.50 -84.84
C ASP A 114 19.06 -15.26 -84.49
N ALA A 115 19.57 -15.14 -83.27
CA ALA A 115 20.86 -15.68 -82.86
C ALA A 115 20.91 -17.22 -82.97
N MET A 116 19.90 -17.92 -82.45
CA MET A 116 19.81 -19.39 -82.54
C MET A 116 19.77 -19.86 -84.00
N GLY A 117 18.94 -19.25 -84.85
CA GLY A 117 18.84 -19.59 -86.27
C GLY A 117 20.14 -19.30 -87.04
N ASN A 118 20.84 -18.22 -86.70
CA ASN A 118 22.14 -17.89 -87.28
C ASN A 118 23.22 -18.90 -86.85
N ARG A 119 23.24 -19.28 -85.58
CA ARG A 119 24.18 -20.27 -85.02
C ARG A 119 23.93 -21.66 -85.60
N ALA A 120 22.68 -22.09 -85.71
CA ALA A 120 22.31 -23.36 -86.34
C ALA A 120 22.78 -23.45 -87.80
N ARG A 121 22.71 -22.35 -88.56
CA ARG A 121 23.22 -22.29 -89.94
C ARG A 121 24.75 -22.33 -90.02
N LYS A 122 25.44 -21.67 -89.08
CA LYS A 122 26.91 -21.61 -89.04
C LYS A 122 27.54 -22.89 -88.48
N PHE A 123 26.86 -23.56 -87.56
CA PHE A 123 27.35 -24.72 -86.81
C PHE A 123 26.31 -25.86 -86.88
N PRO A 124 26.27 -26.62 -87.99
CA PRO A 124 25.22 -27.61 -88.23
C PRO A 124 25.16 -28.74 -87.19
N ALA A 125 26.27 -29.03 -86.50
CA ALA A 125 26.28 -30.08 -85.47
C ALA A 125 25.38 -29.75 -84.27
N LEU A 126 25.10 -28.46 -84.02
CA LEU A 126 24.17 -28.01 -82.98
C LEU A 126 22.73 -28.49 -83.18
N VAL A 127 22.37 -28.91 -84.39
CA VAL A 127 21.01 -29.36 -84.75
C VAL A 127 21.05 -30.82 -85.20
N ASN A 128 22.04 -31.19 -86.01
CA ASN A 128 22.10 -32.52 -86.61
C ASN A 128 22.56 -33.63 -85.66
N CYS A 129 23.32 -33.27 -84.61
CA CYS A 129 23.93 -34.24 -83.68
C CYS A 129 23.29 -34.20 -82.29
N THR A 130 22.15 -33.52 -82.14
CA THR A 130 21.48 -33.31 -80.86
C THR A 130 19.99 -33.61 -80.96
N ILE A 131 19.38 -34.01 -79.86
CA ILE A 131 17.92 -34.10 -79.75
C ILE A 131 17.38 -32.74 -79.34
N ILE A 132 16.40 -32.24 -80.08
CA ILE A 132 15.75 -30.95 -79.80
C ILE A 132 14.55 -31.20 -78.90
N ASP A 133 14.58 -30.62 -77.71
CA ASP A 133 13.45 -30.59 -76.77
C ASP A 133 12.87 -29.17 -76.72
N TRP A 134 11.56 -29.05 -76.99
CA TRP A 134 10.88 -27.76 -77.07
C TRP A 134 10.18 -27.44 -75.75
N PHE A 135 10.71 -26.45 -75.03
CA PHE A 135 10.08 -25.94 -73.82
C PHE A 135 8.88 -25.06 -74.19
N GLN A 136 7.68 -25.65 -74.12
CA GLN A 136 6.43 -24.94 -74.35
C GLN A 136 6.08 -24.02 -73.17
N PRO A 137 5.37 -22.90 -73.42
CA PRO A 137 4.75 -22.13 -72.35
C PRO A 137 3.87 -23.01 -71.46
N TRP A 138 3.79 -22.69 -70.18
CA TRP A 138 2.95 -23.46 -69.25
C TRP A 138 1.47 -23.33 -69.64
N PRO A 139 0.73 -24.45 -69.79
CA PRO A 139 -0.71 -24.41 -69.97
C PRO A 139 -1.41 -23.92 -68.70
N MET A 140 -2.67 -23.49 -68.84
CA MET A 140 -3.47 -22.99 -67.72
C MET A 140 -3.55 -23.99 -66.56
N ASP A 141 -3.72 -25.28 -66.86
CA ASP A 141 -3.79 -26.32 -65.83
C ASP A 141 -2.48 -26.46 -65.04
N ALA A 142 -1.33 -26.26 -65.70
CA ALA A 142 -0.05 -26.28 -65.02
C ALA A 142 0.12 -25.04 -64.12
N LEU A 143 -0.27 -23.86 -64.60
CA LEU A 143 -0.27 -22.63 -63.79
C LEU A 143 -1.19 -22.77 -62.57
N TYR A 144 -2.36 -23.39 -62.74
CA TYR A 144 -3.32 -23.63 -61.66
C TYR A 144 -2.75 -24.58 -60.61
N ASN A 145 -2.21 -25.74 -61.02
CA ASN A 145 -1.64 -26.73 -60.11
C ASN A 145 -0.44 -26.19 -59.33
N VAL A 146 0.43 -25.41 -60.01
CA VAL A 146 1.54 -24.72 -59.34
C VAL A 146 0.99 -23.70 -58.35
N GLY A 147 0.07 -22.83 -58.77
CA GLY A 147 -0.56 -21.83 -57.90
C GLY A 147 -1.20 -22.46 -56.66
N SER A 148 -1.96 -23.54 -56.83
CA SER A 148 -2.58 -24.31 -55.75
C SER A 148 -1.57 -24.77 -54.71
N LYS A 149 -0.49 -25.42 -55.14
CA LYS A 149 0.54 -25.94 -54.24
C LYS A 149 1.28 -24.85 -53.47
N PHE A 150 1.52 -23.70 -54.10
CA PHE A 150 2.18 -22.57 -53.42
C PHE A 150 1.24 -21.78 -52.51
N LEU A 151 -0.07 -21.81 -52.75
CA LEU A 151 -1.08 -21.18 -51.90
C LEU A 151 -1.55 -22.06 -50.75
N GLU A 152 -1.33 -23.38 -50.80
CA GLU A 152 -1.61 -24.33 -49.71
C GLU A 152 -1.28 -23.80 -48.30
N PRO A 153 -0.06 -23.30 -48.01
CA PRO A 153 0.32 -22.83 -46.68
C PRO A 153 -0.31 -21.49 -46.25
N VAL A 154 -1.10 -20.82 -47.11
CA VAL A 154 -1.70 -19.51 -46.80
C VAL A 154 -3.05 -19.74 -46.11
N GLU A 155 -3.03 -19.75 -44.79
CA GLU A 155 -4.24 -19.94 -43.96
C GLU A 155 -5.19 -18.73 -44.02
N GLN A 156 -4.65 -17.54 -44.29
CA GLN A 156 -5.39 -16.28 -44.36
C GLN A 156 -6.45 -16.23 -45.48
N LEU A 157 -6.44 -17.20 -46.41
CA LEU A 157 -7.45 -17.32 -47.48
C LEU A 157 -8.69 -18.13 -47.04
N GLY A 158 -8.67 -18.64 -45.81
CA GLY A 158 -9.65 -19.57 -45.28
C GLY A 158 -9.42 -21.01 -45.74
N ASP A 159 -10.37 -21.86 -45.37
CA ASP A 159 -10.36 -23.29 -45.68
C ASP A 159 -10.28 -23.57 -47.18
N SER A 160 -9.96 -24.81 -47.53
CA SER A 160 -9.82 -25.25 -48.93
C SER A 160 -11.07 -24.96 -49.79
N ASP A 161 -12.26 -24.96 -49.19
CA ASP A 161 -13.54 -24.69 -49.86
C ASP A 161 -13.95 -23.20 -49.86
N SER A 162 -13.09 -22.32 -49.34
CA SER A 162 -13.36 -20.88 -49.31
C SER A 162 -13.52 -20.33 -50.74
N PRO A 163 -14.62 -19.60 -51.04
CA PRO A 163 -14.82 -19.01 -52.36
C PRO A 163 -13.73 -17.98 -52.70
N VAL A 164 -13.15 -17.33 -51.68
CA VAL A 164 -12.02 -16.41 -51.84
C VAL A 164 -10.80 -17.16 -52.34
N ARG A 165 -10.47 -18.28 -51.69
CA ARG A 165 -9.33 -19.12 -52.06
C ARG A 165 -9.47 -19.67 -53.48
N SER A 166 -10.63 -20.23 -53.81
CA SER A 166 -10.92 -20.71 -55.17
C SER A 166 -10.82 -19.60 -56.20
N GLY A 167 -11.35 -18.41 -55.91
CA GLY A 167 -11.29 -17.25 -56.81
C GLY A 167 -9.85 -16.79 -57.08
N ILE A 168 -9.00 -16.80 -56.06
CA ILE A 168 -7.57 -16.45 -56.19
C ILE A 168 -6.81 -17.52 -56.98
N MET A 169 -7.09 -18.81 -56.74
CA MET A 169 -6.49 -19.91 -57.48
C MET A 169 -6.81 -19.86 -58.97
N ASP A 170 -8.05 -19.51 -59.32
CA ASP A 170 -8.46 -19.30 -60.72
C ASP A 170 -7.87 -18.01 -61.31
N PHE A 171 -7.66 -16.98 -60.49
CA PHE A 171 -7.11 -15.71 -60.92
C PHE A 171 -5.65 -15.80 -61.33
N LEU A 172 -4.83 -16.60 -60.64
CA LEU A 172 -3.39 -16.68 -60.92
C LEU A 172 -3.09 -17.04 -62.40
N PRO A 173 -3.62 -18.16 -62.97
CA PRO A 173 -3.44 -18.46 -64.39
C PRO A 173 -4.01 -17.38 -65.31
N PHE A 174 -5.20 -16.87 -64.99
CA PHE A 174 -5.85 -15.81 -65.76
C PHE A 174 -4.99 -14.55 -65.85
N SER A 175 -4.39 -14.13 -64.74
CA SER A 175 -3.57 -12.92 -64.67
C SER A 175 -2.32 -13.02 -65.55
N PHE A 176 -1.71 -14.22 -65.62
CA PHE A 176 -0.56 -14.51 -66.46
C PHE A 176 -0.91 -14.44 -67.95
N GLU A 177 -2.05 -15.02 -68.34
CA GLU A 177 -2.52 -14.99 -69.73
C GLU A 177 -2.99 -13.58 -70.13
N ALA A 178 -3.69 -12.87 -69.25
CA ALA A 178 -4.14 -11.50 -69.47
C ALA A 178 -2.95 -10.56 -69.70
N ALA A 179 -1.90 -10.64 -68.86
CA ALA A 179 -0.67 -9.89 -69.05
C ALA A 179 0.00 -10.23 -70.40
N SER A 180 0.01 -11.50 -70.79
CA SER A 180 0.58 -11.94 -72.07
C SER A 180 -0.23 -11.44 -73.28
N LYS A 181 -1.56 -11.40 -73.19
CA LYS A 181 -2.44 -10.81 -74.20
C LYS A 181 -2.18 -9.31 -74.38
N VAL A 182 -2.04 -8.57 -73.28
CA VAL A 182 -1.70 -7.14 -73.30
C VAL A 182 -0.29 -6.91 -73.85
N ALA A 183 0.68 -7.75 -73.49
CA ALA A 183 2.03 -7.71 -74.06
C ALA A 183 2.02 -7.90 -75.59
N GLY A 184 1.20 -8.80 -76.12
CA GLY A 184 1.00 -8.97 -77.56
C GLY A 184 0.47 -7.70 -78.25
N LYS A 185 -0.55 -7.06 -77.66
CA LYS A 185 -1.08 -5.77 -78.17
C LYS A 185 -0.03 -4.65 -78.08
N PHE A 186 0.70 -4.59 -76.97
CA PHE A 186 1.75 -3.60 -76.76
C PHE A 186 2.86 -3.74 -77.79
N MET A 187 3.27 -4.97 -78.12
CA MET A 187 4.24 -5.22 -79.18
C MET A 187 3.71 -4.85 -80.57
N ALA A 188 2.44 -5.14 -80.86
CA ALA A 188 1.83 -4.81 -82.15
C ALA A 188 1.77 -3.30 -82.40
N ASN A 189 1.43 -2.53 -81.37
CA ASN A 189 1.21 -1.09 -81.47
C ASN A 189 2.48 -0.26 -81.24
N GLU A 190 3.24 -0.57 -80.19
CA GLU A 190 4.39 0.23 -79.72
C GLU A 190 5.73 -0.35 -80.18
N ARG A 191 5.74 -1.54 -80.80
CA ARG A 191 6.96 -2.27 -81.21
C ARG A 191 7.95 -2.52 -80.05
N ARG A 192 7.44 -2.56 -78.82
CA ARG A 192 8.21 -2.85 -77.62
C ARG A 192 7.85 -4.23 -77.08
N PHE A 193 8.87 -5.06 -76.90
CA PHE A 193 8.69 -6.39 -76.33
C PHE A 193 8.52 -6.32 -74.82
N VAL A 194 7.54 -7.08 -74.32
CA VAL A 194 7.35 -7.39 -72.89
C VAL A 194 7.19 -8.90 -72.80
N TYR A 195 7.97 -9.53 -71.90
CA TYR A 195 7.97 -10.98 -71.72
C TYR A 195 7.36 -11.33 -70.37
N THR A 196 6.39 -12.25 -70.39
CA THR A 196 5.86 -12.90 -69.19
C THR A 196 6.47 -14.30 -69.10
N THR A 197 7.14 -14.61 -67.98
CA THR A 197 7.86 -15.88 -67.81
C THR A 197 7.31 -16.67 -66.63
N PRO A 198 7.43 -18.01 -66.60
CA PRO A 198 7.07 -18.79 -65.41
C PRO A 198 7.77 -18.32 -64.14
N LYS A 199 8.98 -17.74 -64.24
CA LYS A 199 9.66 -17.12 -63.11
C LYS A 199 8.89 -15.91 -62.58
N SER A 200 8.43 -15.01 -63.45
CA SER A 200 7.59 -13.87 -63.07
C SER A 200 6.28 -14.30 -62.40
N PHE A 201 5.73 -15.46 -62.80
CA PHE A 201 4.56 -16.08 -62.15
C PHE A 201 4.85 -16.56 -60.73
N LEU A 202 5.98 -17.24 -60.54
CA LEU A 202 6.42 -17.66 -59.20
C LEU A 202 6.76 -16.46 -58.31
N GLU A 203 7.32 -15.40 -58.88
CA GLU A 203 7.58 -14.13 -58.18
C GLU A 203 6.28 -13.45 -57.73
N LEU A 204 5.24 -13.44 -58.57
CA LEU A 204 3.90 -12.95 -58.19
C LEU A 204 3.36 -13.71 -56.97
N ILE A 205 3.38 -15.05 -57.01
CA ILE A 205 2.85 -15.87 -55.91
C ILE A 205 3.65 -15.65 -54.64
N LYS A 206 4.99 -15.63 -54.75
CA LYS A 206 5.87 -15.39 -53.59
C LYS A 206 5.64 -14.00 -52.99
N LEU A 207 5.49 -12.98 -53.83
CA LEU A 207 5.20 -11.62 -53.37
C LEU A 207 3.84 -11.58 -52.68
N TYR A 208 2.82 -12.18 -53.29
CA TYR A 208 1.47 -12.24 -52.75
C TYR A 208 1.41 -12.91 -51.38
N THR A 209 1.94 -14.13 -51.26
CA THR A 209 1.97 -14.90 -50.00
C THR A 209 2.68 -14.13 -48.89
N THR A 210 3.81 -13.49 -49.20
CA THR A 210 4.56 -12.68 -48.24
C THR A 210 3.78 -11.42 -47.81
N MET A 211 3.16 -10.74 -48.76
CA MET A 211 2.44 -9.48 -48.52
C MET A 211 1.16 -9.69 -47.72
N VAL A 212 0.37 -10.72 -48.09
CA VAL A 212 -0.87 -11.04 -47.37
C VAL A 212 -0.58 -11.44 -45.93
N GLY A 213 0.36 -12.35 -45.70
CA GLY A 213 0.72 -12.75 -44.33
C GLY A 213 1.11 -11.55 -43.47
N LYS A 214 2.05 -10.73 -43.93
CA LYS A 214 2.49 -9.52 -43.19
C LYS A 214 1.37 -8.52 -42.92
N LYS A 215 0.47 -8.30 -43.89
CA LYS A 215 -0.64 -7.36 -43.73
C LYS A 215 -1.71 -7.87 -42.76
N VAL A 216 -2.05 -9.15 -42.85
CA VAL A 216 -3.01 -9.77 -41.93
C VAL A 216 -2.44 -9.77 -40.52
N ASP A 217 -1.22 -10.25 -40.32
CA ASP A 217 -0.56 -10.28 -39.01
C ASP A 217 -0.52 -8.88 -38.38
N ALA A 218 -0.14 -7.85 -39.14
CA ALA A 218 -0.07 -6.48 -38.64
C ALA A 218 -1.43 -5.91 -38.23
N LEU A 219 -2.49 -6.20 -38.98
CA LEU A 219 -3.85 -5.76 -38.65
C LEU A 219 -4.44 -6.55 -37.48
N GLU A 220 -4.17 -7.85 -37.40
CA GLU A 220 -4.60 -8.69 -36.27
C GLU A 220 -3.93 -8.23 -34.97
N ASP A 221 -2.61 -7.98 -35.00
CA ASP A 221 -1.87 -7.39 -33.87
C ASP A 221 -2.45 -6.03 -33.43
N GLN A 222 -2.74 -5.16 -34.41
CA GLN A 222 -3.34 -3.86 -34.12
C GLN A 222 -4.73 -4.01 -33.51
N LYS A 223 -5.55 -4.91 -34.06
CA LYS A 223 -6.90 -5.19 -33.59
C LYS A 223 -6.86 -5.76 -32.18
N GLU A 224 -6.04 -6.77 -31.91
CA GLU A 224 -5.89 -7.38 -30.59
C GLU A 224 -5.45 -6.34 -29.55
N ARG A 225 -4.43 -5.54 -29.87
CA ARG A 225 -3.93 -4.50 -28.97
C ARG A 225 -5.01 -3.48 -28.61
N LEU A 226 -5.80 -3.04 -29.58
CA LEU A 226 -6.86 -2.05 -29.37
C LEU A 226 -8.05 -2.66 -28.63
N THR A 227 -8.44 -3.90 -28.96
CA THR A 227 -9.48 -4.65 -28.22
C THR A 227 -9.09 -4.82 -26.76
N ASN A 228 -7.86 -5.25 -26.48
CA ASN A 228 -7.33 -5.35 -25.11
C ASN A 228 -7.36 -3.99 -24.38
N GLY A 229 -7.06 -2.90 -25.08
CA GLY A 229 -7.17 -1.53 -24.55
C GLY A 229 -8.61 -1.14 -24.20
N LEU A 230 -9.56 -1.47 -25.08
CA LEU A 230 -10.99 -1.24 -24.87
C LEU A 230 -11.54 -2.03 -23.69
N ASP A 231 -11.14 -3.30 -23.54
CA ASP A 231 -11.57 -4.13 -22.41
C ASP A 231 -11.07 -3.58 -21.08
N LYS A 232 -9.82 -3.11 -21.03
CA LYS A 232 -9.30 -2.40 -19.84
C LYS A 232 -10.05 -1.11 -19.57
N LEU A 233 -10.40 -0.34 -20.60
CA LEU A 233 -11.17 0.88 -20.46
C LEU A 233 -12.57 0.58 -19.90
N LYS A 234 -13.26 -0.42 -20.45
CA LYS A 234 -14.57 -0.89 -19.94
C LYS A 234 -14.48 -1.34 -18.49
N SER A 235 -13.50 -2.19 -18.15
CA SER A 235 -13.28 -2.64 -16.76
C SER A 235 -13.01 -1.48 -15.81
N THR A 236 -12.21 -0.50 -16.23
CA THR A 236 -11.93 0.71 -15.43
C THR A 236 -13.20 1.50 -15.19
N THR A 237 -14.02 1.73 -16.23
CA THR A 237 -15.32 2.41 -16.10
C THR A 237 -16.24 1.71 -15.12
N THR A 238 -16.32 0.38 -15.14
CA THR A 238 -17.09 -0.39 -14.14
C THR A 238 -16.55 -0.21 -12.72
N GLN A 239 -15.23 -0.20 -12.54
CA GLN A 239 -14.60 0.05 -11.23
C GLN A 239 -14.86 1.48 -10.72
N VAL A 240 -14.86 2.48 -11.61
CA VAL A 240 -15.20 3.87 -11.24
C VAL A 240 -16.65 3.96 -10.77
N ALA A 241 -17.59 3.31 -11.46
CA ALA A 241 -18.99 3.26 -11.05
C ALA A 241 -19.16 2.57 -9.68
N GLY A 242 -18.39 1.51 -9.40
CA GLY A 242 -18.35 0.87 -8.08
C GLY A 242 -17.83 1.81 -6.98
N LEU A 243 -16.73 2.53 -7.24
CA LEU A 243 -16.18 3.52 -6.30
C LEU A 243 -17.13 4.70 -6.05
N GLU A 244 -17.89 5.12 -7.06
CA GLU A 244 -18.95 6.14 -6.91
C GLU A 244 -20.02 5.69 -5.92
N GLU A 245 -20.46 4.44 -6.03
CA GLU A 245 -21.49 3.90 -5.14
C GLU A 245 -20.96 3.70 -3.72
N GLU A 246 -19.75 3.16 -3.56
CA GLU A 246 -19.09 3.06 -2.25
C GLU A 246 -18.94 4.43 -1.57
N LEU A 247 -18.59 5.48 -2.34
CA LEU A 247 -18.44 6.83 -1.81
C LEU A 247 -19.78 7.40 -1.34
N LYS A 248 -20.88 7.16 -2.06
CA LYS A 248 -22.23 7.58 -1.63
C LYS A 248 -22.61 6.93 -0.31
N ILE A 249 -22.42 5.61 -0.18
CA ILE A 249 -22.71 4.87 1.06
C ILE A 249 -21.87 5.43 2.22
N LYS A 250 -20.56 5.61 2.02
CA LYS A 250 -19.65 6.15 3.05
C LYS A 250 -20.00 7.59 3.44
N ALA A 251 -20.43 8.43 2.50
CA ALA A 251 -20.80 9.81 2.78
C ALA A 251 -22.03 9.90 3.71
N VAL A 252 -23.02 9.01 3.52
CA VAL A 252 -24.19 8.93 4.41
C VAL A 252 -23.77 8.49 5.82
N VAL A 253 -22.97 7.42 5.93
CA VAL A 253 -22.50 6.91 7.23
C VAL A 253 -21.66 7.94 7.98
N VAL A 254 -20.79 8.69 7.27
CA VAL A 254 -20.00 9.78 7.87
C VAL A 254 -20.90 10.90 8.38
N ALA A 255 -21.95 11.28 7.64
CA ALA A 255 -22.88 12.33 8.08
C ALA A 255 -23.65 11.91 9.34
N GLU A 256 -24.14 10.67 9.39
CA GLU A 256 -24.83 10.12 10.56
C GLU A 256 -23.91 10.07 11.79
N LYS A 257 -22.68 9.57 11.62
CA LYS A 257 -21.68 9.50 12.71
C LYS A 257 -21.21 10.89 13.14
N ALA A 258 -21.12 11.85 12.22
CA ALA A 258 -20.80 13.23 12.56
C ALA A 258 -21.89 13.86 13.44
N GLN A 259 -23.15 13.70 13.06
CA GLN A 259 -24.29 14.18 13.85
C GLN A 259 -24.35 13.52 15.23
N ALA A 260 -24.14 12.20 15.31
CA ALA A 260 -24.08 11.48 16.57
C ALA A 260 -22.92 11.97 17.47
N ALA A 261 -21.73 12.22 16.90
CA ALA A 261 -20.59 12.73 17.64
C ALA A 261 -20.82 14.16 18.16
N ASP A 262 -21.49 15.02 17.39
CA ASP A 262 -21.79 16.39 17.81
C ASP A 262 -22.82 16.42 18.96
N ILE A 263 -23.83 15.54 18.93
CA ILE A 263 -24.77 15.34 20.04
C ILE A 263 -24.03 14.83 21.28
N PHE A 264 -23.16 13.84 21.12
CA PHE A 264 -22.40 13.25 22.23
C PHE A 264 -21.40 14.26 22.83
N ALA A 265 -20.77 15.11 21.99
CA ALA A 265 -19.90 16.20 22.43
C ALA A 265 -20.63 17.20 23.33
N ALA A 266 -21.86 17.57 22.97
CA ALA A 266 -22.68 18.48 23.77
C ALA A 266 -23.00 17.89 25.16
N GLU A 267 -23.28 16.59 25.24
CA GLU A 267 -23.59 15.91 26.50
C GLU A 267 -22.35 15.78 27.41
N VAL A 268 -21.20 15.38 26.84
CA VAL A 268 -19.92 15.37 27.56
C VAL A 268 -19.53 16.77 28.03
N GLY A 269 -19.80 17.80 27.22
CA GLY A 269 -19.57 19.20 27.58
C GLY A 269 -20.39 19.66 28.79
N LYS A 270 -21.67 19.29 28.86
CA LYS A 270 -22.52 19.56 30.03
C LYS A 270 -22.02 18.84 31.27
N GLU A 271 -21.68 17.56 31.16
CA GLU A 271 -21.26 16.77 32.32
C GLU A 271 -19.89 17.22 32.83
N LYS A 272 -18.96 17.56 31.92
CA LYS A 272 -17.68 18.17 32.27
C LYS A 272 -17.85 19.49 33.02
N ALA A 273 -18.77 20.35 32.58
CA ALA A 273 -19.07 21.61 33.27
C ALA A 273 -19.64 21.39 34.68
N LYS A 274 -20.50 20.39 34.87
CA LYS A 274 -21.00 20.01 36.21
C LYS A 274 -19.87 19.52 37.12
N VAL A 275 -19.04 18.60 36.64
CA VAL A 275 -17.91 18.05 37.43
C VAL A 275 -16.94 19.16 37.81
N GLN A 276 -16.63 20.07 36.89
CA GLN A 276 -15.74 21.20 37.17
C GLN A 276 -16.35 22.16 38.20
N GLY A 277 -17.64 22.48 38.09
CA GLY A 277 -18.34 23.29 39.09
C GLY A 277 -18.39 22.65 40.48
N GLU A 278 -18.63 21.35 40.58
CA GLU A 278 -18.62 20.62 41.86
C GLU A 278 -17.20 20.46 42.43
N SER A 279 -16.19 20.27 41.57
CA SER A 279 -14.77 20.24 41.98
C SER A 279 -14.30 21.59 42.50
N GLU A 280 -14.70 22.70 41.88
CA GLU A 280 -14.39 24.05 42.38
C GLU A 280 -15.03 24.29 43.76
N LYS A 281 -16.30 23.91 43.94
CA LYS A 281 -16.97 23.95 45.26
C LYS A 281 -16.24 23.09 46.30
N ALA A 282 -15.77 21.91 45.91
CA ALA A 282 -15.00 21.02 46.77
C ALA A 282 -13.64 21.62 47.17
N ALA A 283 -12.97 22.31 46.25
CA ALA A 283 -11.72 23.00 46.52
C ALA A 283 -11.91 24.18 47.50
N VAL A 284 -12.98 24.96 47.32
CA VAL A 284 -13.35 26.05 48.26
C VAL A 284 -13.69 25.48 49.64
N GLU A 285 -14.45 24.39 49.72
CA GLU A 285 -14.79 23.76 50.99
C GLU A 285 -13.56 23.11 51.67
N ALA A 286 -12.62 22.61 50.87
CA ALA A 286 -11.34 22.08 51.35
C ALA A 286 -10.42 23.15 51.93
N ASP A 287 -10.35 24.33 51.31
CA ASP A 287 -9.56 25.44 51.80
C ASP A 287 -10.13 26.01 53.12
N LYS A 288 -11.46 26.10 53.22
CA LYS A 288 -12.17 26.45 54.47
C LYS A 288 -11.90 25.44 55.57
N CYS A 289 -12.02 24.14 55.30
CA CYS A 289 -11.73 23.10 56.29
C CYS A 289 -10.26 23.09 56.72
N SER A 290 -9.32 23.36 55.81
CA SER A 290 -7.89 23.49 56.12
C SER A 290 -7.60 24.67 57.05
N THR A 291 -8.25 25.82 56.80
CA THR A 291 -8.12 27.00 57.65
C THR A 291 -8.68 26.75 59.06
N ILE A 292 -9.88 26.16 59.14
CA ILE A 292 -10.52 25.77 60.41
C ILE A 292 -9.67 24.73 61.15
N ALA A 293 -9.10 23.74 60.47
CA ALA A 293 -8.24 22.73 61.08
C ALA A 293 -6.94 23.32 61.63
N ARG A 294 -6.35 24.32 60.94
CA ARG A 294 -5.15 25.02 61.40
C ARG A 294 -5.42 25.88 62.63
N GLU A 295 -6.52 26.62 62.65
CA GLU A 295 -6.91 27.47 63.78
C GLU A 295 -7.26 26.63 65.01
N VAL A 296 -8.07 25.57 64.84
CA VAL A 296 -8.43 24.63 65.91
C VAL A 296 -7.20 23.89 66.43
N GLY A 297 -6.26 23.47 65.56
CA GLY A 297 -5.05 22.77 65.98
C GLY A 297 -4.12 23.61 66.87
N ILE A 298 -3.97 24.91 66.58
CA ILE A 298 -3.21 25.84 67.44
C ILE A 298 -3.89 25.99 68.80
N GLN A 299 -5.22 26.09 68.81
CA GLN A 299 -6.01 26.23 70.03
C GLN A 299 -5.97 24.95 70.88
N GLN A 300 -5.92 23.78 70.24
CA GLN A 300 -5.84 22.49 70.90
C GLN A 300 -4.49 22.30 71.62
N VAL A 301 -3.37 22.57 70.94
CA VAL A 301 -2.02 22.45 71.51
C VAL A 301 -1.81 23.41 72.69
N SER A 302 -2.31 24.65 72.57
CA SER A 302 -2.24 25.65 73.63
C SER A 302 -3.06 25.24 74.87
N CYS A 303 -4.30 24.79 74.66
CA CYS A 303 -5.17 24.36 75.77
C CYS A 303 -4.70 23.05 76.43
N GLU A 304 -4.15 22.09 75.68
CA GLU A 304 -3.63 20.83 76.22
C GLU A 304 -2.37 21.02 77.05
N ALA A 305 -1.45 21.89 76.64
CA ALA A 305 -0.24 22.22 77.40
C ALA A 305 -0.57 22.86 78.76
N ASP A 306 -1.52 23.81 78.76
CA ASP A 306 -2.00 24.47 79.96
C ASP A 306 -2.75 23.52 80.91
N LEU A 307 -3.51 22.57 80.36
CA LEU A 307 -4.21 21.56 81.16
C LEU A 307 -3.23 20.58 81.80
N ALA A 308 -2.19 20.16 81.06
CA ALA A 308 -1.17 19.23 81.54
C ALA A 308 -0.37 19.78 82.73
N ALA A 309 -0.12 21.09 82.76
CA ALA A 309 0.56 21.76 83.88
C ALA A 309 -0.30 21.86 85.16
N ALA A 310 -1.63 21.91 85.01
CA ALA A 310 -2.55 22.09 86.14
C ALA A 310 -3.02 20.78 86.79
N ILE A 311 -3.01 19.65 86.07
CA ILE A 311 -3.35 18.31 86.59
C ILE A 311 -2.56 17.92 87.86
N PRO A 312 -1.22 18.10 87.94
CA PRO A 312 -0.49 17.73 89.16
C PRO A 312 -0.85 18.62 90.36
N LEU A 313 -1.23 19.89 90.12
CA LEU A 313 -1.65 20.82 91.17
C LEU A 313 -3.01 20.42 91.77
N VAL A 314 -3.94 19.97 90.93
CA VAL A 314 -5.24 19.43 91.39
C VAL A 314 -5.01 18.17 92.23
N GLN A 315 -4.23 17.20 91.73
CA GLN A 315 -3.96 15.95 92.45
C GLN A 315 -3.23 16.16 93.80
N GLN A 316 -2.30 17.13 93.85
CA GLN A 316 -1.59 17.48 95.08
C GLN A 316 -2.50 18.16 96.11
N ALA A 317 -3.44 18.99 95.67
CA ALA A 317 -4.46 19.60 96.53
C ALA A 317 -5.51 18.58 97.01
N GLU A 318 -5.88 17.59 96.19
CA GLU A 318 -6.78 16.49 96.58
C GLU A 318 -6.20 15.58 97.67
N ALA A 319 -4.91 15.23 97.56
CA ALA A 319 -4.26 14.37 98.55
C ALA A 319 -4.12 15.02 99.93
N ALA A 320 -4.13 16.35 100.01
CA ALA A 320 -3.95 17.11 101.25
C ALA A 320 -5.25 17.27 102.07
N LEU A 321 -6.41 16.84 101.54
CA LEU A 321 -7.71 17.02 102.18
C LEU A 321 -8.10 15.90 103.18
N ASP A 322 -7.35 14.80 103.24
CA ASP A 322 -7.71 13.61 104.02
C ASP A 322 -7.04 13.53 105.42
N VAL A 323 -6.91 14.69 106.09
CA VAL A 323 -6.16 14.85 107.36
C VAL A 323 -7.09 14.94 108.59
N LEU A 324 -8.40 14.79 108.41
CA LEU A 324 -9.40 14.97 109.47
C LEU A 324 -9.80 13.65 110.17
N ASP A 325 -9.67 13.60 111.51
CA ASP A 325 -10.14 12.48 112.36
C ASP A 325 -11.35 12.91 113.22
N LYS A 326 -12.26 11.96 113.47
CA LYS A 326 -13.47 12.15 114.31
C LYS A 326 -13.12 12.48 115.76
N LYS A 327 -12.00 11.96 116.28
CA LYS A 327 -11.58 12.16 117.68
C LYS A 327 -11.31 13.64 117.99
N ASP A 328 -10.71 14.36 117.05
CA ASP A 328 -10.34 15.77 117.19
C ASP A 328 -11.58 16.66 117.45
N PHE A 329 -12.68 16.40 116.75
CA PHE A 329 -13.92 17.17 116.92
C PHE A 329 -14.67 16.86 118.24
N GLN A 330 -14.53 15.63 118.76
CA GLN A 330 -15.09 15.28 120.08
C GLN A 330 -14.36 16.00 121.21
N GLU A 331 -13.04 16.13 121.10
CA GLU A 331 -12.21 16.87 122.06
C GLU A 331 -12.50 18.38 122.03
N LEU A 332 -12.63 18.98 120.83
CA LEU A 332 -12.96 20.40 120.68
C LEU A 332 -14.32 20.78 121.29
N LYS A 333 -15.33 19.92 121.12
CA LYS A 333 -16.67 20.17 121.66
C LYS A 333 -16.71 20.17 123.19
N ALA A 334 -15.92 19.31 123.84
CA ALA A 334 -15.93 19.12 125.30
C ALA A 334 -15.33 20.31 126.09
N LEU A 335 -14.70 21.27 125.41
CA LEU A 335 -14.08 22.43 126.03
C LEU A 335 -15.13 23.48 126.44
N ALA A 336 -15.21 23.77 127.76
CA ALA A 336 -16.13 24.78 128.30
C ALA A 336 -15.78 26.21 127.83
N ASN A 337 -14.49 26.51 127.64
CA ASN A 337 -13.97 27.76 127.06
C ASN A 337 -12.81 27.43 126.09
N PRO A 338 -12.70 28.12 124.94
CA PRO A 338 -11.68 27.81 123.94
C PRO A 338 -10.28 28.29 124.38
N PRO A 339 -9.24 27.46 124.24
CA PRO A 339 -7.84 27.90 124.30
C PRO A 339 -7.55 28.94 123.20
N GLY A 340 -6.62 29.87 123.47
CA GLY A 340 -6.30 30.97 122.57
C GLY A 340 -5.99 30.50 121.14
N GLY A 341 -6.63 31.12 120.15
CA GLY A 341 -6.47 30.79 118.72
C GLY A 341 -7.43 29.72 118.18
N VAL A 342 -8.17 28.98 119.01
CA VAL A 342 -9.12 27.94 118.53
C VAL A 342 -10.41 28.55 117.98
N ALA A 343 -10.97 29.57 118.65
CA ALA A 343 -12.23 30.19 118.25
C ALA A 343 -12.23 30.74 116.81
N PRO A 344 -11.18 31.43 116.33
CA PRO A 344 -11.17 31.93 114.96
C PRO A 344 -10.88 30.83 113.91
N VAL A 345 -10.25 29.69 114.26
CA VAL A 345 -10.17 28.51 113.36
C VAL A 345 -11.55 27.92 113.11
N CYS A 346 -12.34 27.77 114.19
CA CYS A 346 -13.71 27.32 114.05
C CYS A 346 -14.56 28.34 113.28
N ALA A 347 -14.37 29.64 113.51
CA ALA A 347 -15.04 30.70 112.74
C ALA A 347 -14.74 30.60 111.23
N ALA A 348 -13.48 30.34 110.84
CA ALA A 348 -13.11 30.14 109.44
C ALA A 348 -13.81 28.91 108.82
N ALA A 349 -13.95 27.81 109.56
CA ALA A 349 -14.76 26.67 109.13
C ALA A 349 -16.24 27.06 108.97
N MET A 350 -16.79 27.88 109.87
CA MET A 350 -18.17 28.37 109.76
C MET A 350 -18.40 29.25 108.55
N HIS A 351 -17.42 30.08 108.20
CA HIS A 351 -17.51 30.90 106.98
C HIS A 351 -17.44 30.06 105.71
N LEU A 352 -16.66 28.99 105.68
CA LEU A 352 -16.64 28.06 104.53
C LEU A 352 -17.97 27.33 104.38
N MET A 353 -18.52 26.79 105.46
CA MET A 353 -19.78 26.03 105.46
C MET A 353 -21.04 26.89 105.50
N ALA A 354 -20.91 28.22 105.49
CA ALA A 354 -22.03 29.14 105.51
C ALA A 354 -22.96 28.93 104.29
N GLY A 355 -24.19 28.48 104.52
CA GLY A 355 -25.15 28.18 103.45
C GLY A 355 -25.01 26.80 102.82
N ILE A 356 -24.09 25.96 103.32
CA ILE A 356 -23.92 24.55 102.93
C ILE A 356 -24.34 23.64 104.10
N ASP A 357 -23.98 23.99 105.34
CA ASP A 357 -24.47 23.33 106.54
C ASP A 357 -25.68 24.09 107.12
N GLU A 358 -26.83 23.41 107.18
CA GLU A 358 -28.10 23.92 107.70
C GLU A 358 -28.03 24.36 109.17
N THR A 359 -27.02 23.90 109.92
CA THR A 359 -26.85 24.23 111.35
C THR A 359 -26.26 25.61 111.60
N ILE A 360 -25.75 26.29 110.55
CA ILE A 360 -25.15 27.62 110.64
C ILE A 360 -26.16 28.66 110.18
N GLU A 361 -26.69 29.45 111.12
CA GLU A 361 -27.57 30.57 110.79
C GLU A 361 -26.79 31.69 110.06
N VAL A 362 -27.29 32.08 108.89
CA VAL A 362 -26.74 33.18 108.10
C VAL A 362 -27.65 34.41 108.12
N ASP A 363 -27.05 35.61 108.12
CA ASP A 363 -27.75 36.89 107.93
C ASP A 363 -28.23 37.05 106.47
N LYS A 364 -29.12 38.03 106.21
CA LYS A 364 -29.64 38.42 104.89
C LYS A 364 -28.54 38.75 103.86
N LYS A 365 -27.28 38.94 104.29
CA LYS A 365 -26.09 39.14 103.44
C LYS A 365 -25.17 37.91 103.33
N GLY A 366 -25.60 36.73 103.77
CA GLY A 366 -24.80 35.48 103.71
C GLY A 366 -23.59 35.49 104.65
N GLY A 367 -23.66 36.21 105.78
CA GLY A 367 -22.64 36.19 106.84
C GLY A 367 -23.10 35.35 108.03
N VAL A 368 -22.19 34.63 108.68
CA VAL A 368 -22.51 33.81 109.86
C VAL A 368 -22.99 34.72 111.00
N LYS A 369 -24.17 34.45 111.57
CA LYS A 369 -24.81 35.30 112.60
C LYS A 369 -24.17 35.21 113.98
N ASP A 370 -23.60 34.05 114.32
CA ASP A 370 -23.11 33.70 115.66
C ASP A 370 -21.65 33.22 115.52
N ASP A 371 -20.74 34.15 115.20
CA ASP A 371 -19.36 33.89 114.74
C ASP A 371 -18.36 33.52 115.84
N TYR A 372 -18.83 33.39 117.08
CA TYR A 372 -18.01 33.08 118.26
C TYR A 372 -18.27 31.66 118.79
N TRP A 373 -17.57 31.27 119.86
CA TRP A 373 -17.46 29.89 120.36
C TRP A 373 -18.78 29.10 120.49
N LYS A 374 -19.89 29.75 120.87
CA LYS A 374 -21.21 29.09 120.97
C LYS A 374 -21.74 28.61 119.61
N GLY A 375 -21.50 29.35 118.53
CA GLY A 375 -21.84 28.94 117.17
C GLY A 375 -20.99 27.75 116.70
N ALA A 376 -19.69 27.80 116.99
CA ALA A 376 -18.76 26.70 116.71
C ALA A 376 -19.16 25.40 117.45
N GLN A 377 -19.60 25.50 118.71
CA GLN A 377 -20.08 24.34 119.49
C GLN A 377 -21.38 23.74 118.92
N LYS A 378 -22.28 24.56 118.36
CA LYS A 378 -23.51 24.08 117.69
C LYS A 378 -23.20 23.35 116.39
N MET A 379 -22.31 23.90 115.57
CA MET A 379 -21.80 23.25 114.37
C MET A 379 -21.19 21.88 114.70
N MET A 380 -20.37 21.80 115.75
CA MET A 380 -19.73 20.55 116.21
C MET A 380 -20.65 19.70 117.10
N ALA A 381 -21.95 20.01 117.22
CA ALA A 381 -22.86 19.27 118.10
C ALA A 381 -22.94 17.78 117.73
N ASN A 382 -22.80 17.46 116.43
CA ASN A 382 -22.65 16.10 115.93
C ASN A 382 -21.33 15.94 115.15
N PRO A 383 -20.24 15.49 115.81
CA PRO A 383 -18.92 15.34 115.21
C PRO A 383 -18.85 14.44 113.97
N GLU A 384 -19.68 13.40 113.88
CA GLU A 384 -19.72 12.53 112.69
C GLU A 384 -20.31 13.25 111.48
N LYS A 385 -21.45 13.91 111.66
CA LYS A 385 -22.10 14.66 110.58
C LYS A 385 -21.20 15.80 110.10
N PHE A 386 -20.53 16.48 111.02
CA PHE A 386 -19.60 17.56 110.71
C PHE A 386 -18.40 17.11 109.87
N LEU A 387 -17.78 15.98 110.23
CA LEU A 387 -16.69 15.39 109.44
C LEU A 387 -17.15 15.00 108.02
N VAL A 388 -18.35 14.42 107.89
CA VAL A 388 -18.93 14.08 106.57
C VAL A 388 -19.16 15.33 105.73
N CYS A 389 -19.69 16.41 106.31
CA CYS A 389 -19.89 17.68 105.61
C CYS A 389 -18.56 18.31 105.16
N LEU A 390 -17.51 18.25 105.98
CA LEU A 390 -16.17 18.72 105.60
C LEU A 390 -15.58 17.88 104.45
N LYS A 391 -15.69 16.55 104.50
CA LYS A 391 -15.22 15.69 103.39
C LYS A 391 -16.05 15.89 102.11
N ALA A 392 -17.35 16.13 102.23
CA ALA A 392 -18.24 16.43 101.10
C ALA A 392 -18.03 17.82 100.50
N PHE A 393 -17.37 18.74 101.23
CA PHE A 393 -17.12 20.10 100.79
C PHE A 393 -16.33 20.19 99.47
N LYS A 394 -15.45 19.21 99.22
CA LYS A 394 -14.75 19.07 97.93
C LYS A 394 -15.72 18.98 96.75
N GLY A 395 -16.73 18.11 96.83
CA GLY A 395 -17.74 17.96 95.78
C GLY A 395 -18.56 19.22 95.56
N HIS A 396 -18.83 19.98 96.63
CA HIS A 396 -19.48 21.29 96.50
C HIS A 396 -18.63 22.32 95.74
N ILE A 397 -17.29 22.22 95.77
CA ILE A 397 -16.40 23.06 94.96
C ILE A 397 -16.40 22.61 93.50
N ASP A 398 -16.32 21.31 93.25
CA ASP A 398 -16.32 20.73 91.90
C ASP A 398 -17.63 21.04 91.14
N ASP A 399 -18.75 21.09 91.87
CA ASP A 399 -20.07 21.44 91.32
C ASP A 399 -20.34 22.95 91.26
N GLY A 400 -19.41 23.81 91.72
CA GLY A 400 -19.55 25.27 91.71
C GLY A 400 -20.54 25.85 92.74
N ASN A 401 -20.86 25.09 93.80
CA ASN A 401 -21.87 25.44 94.80
C ASN A 401 -21.33 26.29 95.97
N VAL A 402 -20.02 26.53 96.06
CA VAL A 402 -19.41 27.36 97.10
C VAL A 402 -19.24 28.80 96.62
N PRO A 403 -19.91 29.80 97.22
CA PRO A 403 -19.70 31.19 96.85
C PRO A 403 -18.28 31.66 97.16
N GLN A 404 -17.63 32.34 96.22
CA GLN A 404 -16.28 32.90 96.39
C GLN A 404 -16.13 33.77 97.66
N VAL A 405 -17.21 34.48 98.02
CA VAL A 405 -17.30 35.32 99.22
C VAL A 405 -17.06 34.53 100.52
N ASN A 406 -17.45 33.25 100.57
CA ASN A 406 -17.29 32.39 101.75
C ASN A 406 -15.81 31.99 101.94
N VAL A 407 -15.15 31.63 100.84
CA VAL A 407 -13.72 31.28 100.80
C VAL A 407 -12.86 32.50 101.14
N GLU A 408 -13.19 33.68 100.61
CA GLU A 408 -12.47 34.93 100.92
C GLU A 408 -12.58 35.35 102.39
N LYS A 409 -13.74 35.14 103.03
CA LYS A 409 -13.92 35.41 104.46
C LYS A 409 -13.08 34.47 105.32
N ALA A 410 -13.05 33.18 105.01
CA ALA A 410 -12.19 32.22 105.69
C ALA A 410 -10.70 32.53 105.50
N ARG A 411 -10.31 32.94 104.28
CA ARG A 411 -8.95 33.40 103.96
C ARG A 411 -8.55 34.63 104.77
N LYS A 412 -9.45 35.61 104.95
CA LYS A 412 -9.17 36.79 105.79
C LYS A 412 -8.84 36.41 107.24
N ILE A 413 -9.49 35.38 107.77
CA ILE A 413 -9.24 34.87 109.13
C ILE A 413 -7.94 34.08 109.20
N GLN A 414 -7.63 33.29 108.18
CA GLN A 414 -6.34 32.62 108.05
C GLN A 414 -5.18 33.64 108.06
N ILE A 415 -5.29 34.71 107.26
CA ILE A 415 -4.25 35.75 107.16
C ILE A 415 -4.13 36.57 108.45
N SER A 416 -5.25 36.89 109.12
CA SER A 416 -5.23 37.72 110.33
C SER A 416 -4.60 37.02 111.54
N MET A 417 -4.63 35.69 111.60
CA MET A 417 -3.96 34.90 112.63
C MET A 417 -2.49 34.56 112.32
N GLY A 418 -2.00 34.87 111.12
CA GLY A 418 -0.58 34.77 110.76
C GLY A 418 0.04 33.41 111.10
N GLU A 419 1.18 33.42 111.81
CA GLU A 419 1.94 32.21 112.17
C GLU A 419 1.17 31.21 113.05
N ASP A 420 0.11 31.67 113.74
CA ASP A 420 -0.71 30.82 114.61
C ASP A 420 -1.71 29.94 113.81
N PHE A 421 -2.09 30.34 112.59
CA PHE A 421 -2.98 29.58 111.68
C PHE A 421 -2.15 28.87 110.62
N THR A 422 -1.25 27.99 111.06
CA THR A 422 -0.38 27.20 110.19
C THR A 422 -0.26 25.76 110.70
N HIS A 423 0.17 24.85 109.81
CA HIS A 423 0.41 23.45 110.14
C HIS A 423 1.41 23.25 111.31
N ALA A 424 2.29 24.23 111.58
CA ALA A 424 3.28 24.17 112.66
C ALA A 424 2.87 24.93 113.94
N GLY A 425 1.99 25.93 113.82
CA GLY A 425 1.55 26.79 114.94
C GLY A 425 0.39 26.20 115.73
N MET A 426 -0.64 25.69 115.04
CA MET A 426 -1.88 25.26 115.69
C MET A 426 -1.74 24.03 116.61
N PRO A 427 -0.93 22.99 116.30
CA PRO A 427 -0.73 21.85 117.20
C PRO A 427 -0.19 22.24 118.59
N LYS A 428 0.55 23.35 118.68
CA LYS A 428 1.10 23.86 119.95
C LYS A 428 0.03 24.48 120.85
N LYS A 429 -1.11 24.90 120.30
CA LYS A 429 -2.22 25.54 121.03
C LYS A 429 -3.37 24.57 121.28
N SER A 430 -3.71 23.74 120.30
CA SER A 430 -4.69 22.66 120.43
C SER A 430 -4.47 21.63 119.33
N GLY A 431 -4.11 20.40 119.71
CA GLY A 431 -3.97 19.29 118.75
C GLY A 431 -5.27 19.03 118.00
N ALA A 432 -6.40 19.14 118.69
CA ALA A 432 -7.74 18.93 118.15
C ALA A 432 -8.17 19.99 117.10
N ALA A 433 -7.63 21.22 117.16
CA ALA A 433 -7.91 22.26 116.16
C ALA A 433 -6.93 22.26 114.97
N ALA A 434 -5.83 21.52 115.05
CA ALA A 434 -4.82 21.49 114.01
C ALA A 434 -5.33 20.84 112.73
N GLY A 435 -6.07 19.74 112.82
CA GLY A 435 -6.66 19.07 111.65
C GLY A 435 -7.60 20.01 110.87
N LEU A 436 -8.45 20.74 111.58
CA LEU A 436 -9.39 21.70 110.97
C LEU A 436 -8.65 22.87 110.29
N CYS A 437 -7.57 23.37 110.89
CA CYS A 437 -6.73 24.41 110.30
C CYS A 437 -6.10 23.96 108.97
N VAL A 438 -5.51 22.77 108.93
CA VAL A 438 -4.88 22.20 107.73
C VAL A 438 -5.90 21.98 106.63
N PHE A 439 -7.08 21.46 106.97
CA PHE A 439 -8.19 21.31 106.02
C PHE A 439 -8.62 22.64 105.39
N ILE A 440 -8.78 23.70 106.19
CA ILE A 440 -9.16 25.03 105.69
C ILE A 440 -8.11 25.60 104.72
N ILE A 441 -6.83 25.39 104.97
CA ILE A 441 -5.76 25.85 104.07
C ILE A 441 -5.83 25.09 102.73
N ASN A 442 -5.98 23.77 102.79
CA ASN A 442 -5.96 22.92 101.61
C ASN A 442 -7.22 23.09 100.76
N ILE A 443 -8.39 23.31 101.36
CA ILE A 443 -9.64 23.54 100.64
C ILE A 443 -9.66 24.91 99.93
N ILE A 444 -9.04 25.93 100.52
CA ILE A 444 -8.87 27.25 99.88
C ILE A 444 -7.94 27.12 98.65
N MET A 445 -6.86 26.35 98.76
CA MET A 445 -5.95 26.09 97.63
C MET A 445 -6.62 25.27 96.52
N TYR A 446 -7.41 24.26 96.86
CA TYR A 446 -8.15 23.43 95.91
C TYR A 446 -9.15 24.25 95.07
N HIS A 447 -9.92 25.13 95.72
CA HIS A 447 -10.85 26.04 95.05
C HIS A 447 -10.17 26.90 93.98
N ASP A 448 -9.02 27.52 94.29
CA ASP A 448 -8.30 28.41 93.37
C ASP A 448 -7.78 27.69 92.12
N VAL A 449 -7.39 26.41 92.25
CA VAL A 449 -6.91 25.61 91.11
C VAL A 449 -8.06 25.20 90.20
N VAL A 450 -9.19 24.75 90.76
CA VAL A 450 -10.36 24.30 89.97
C VAL A 450 -10.94 25.44 89.13
N THR A 451 -11.03 26.68 89.68
CA THR A 451 -11.58 27.83 88.96
C THR A 451 -10.79 28.20 87.70
N GLN A 452 -9.50 27.87 87.63
CA GLN A 452 -8.64 28.19 86.48
C GLN A 452 -8.68 27.14 85.36
N VAL A 453 -9.00 25.88 85.67
CA VAL A 453 -8.82 24.74 84.74
C VAL A 453 -10.10 24.42 83.96
N GLU A 454 -11.26 24.62 84.57
CA GLU A 454 -12.56 24.23 84.00
C GLU A 454 -12.97 24.97 82.70
N PRO A 455 -12.71 26.30 82.55
CA PRO A 455 -12.97 27.00 81.29
C PRO A 455 -12.16 26.43 80.12
N LYS A 456 -10.93 25.96 80.38
CA LYS A 456 -10.02 25.43 79.35
C LYS A 456 -10.45 24.05 78.84
N ARG A 457 -11.06 23.21 79.70
CA ARG A 457 -11.65 21.91 79.30
C ARG A 457 -12.83 22.07 78.34
N ASN A 458 -13.73 23.03 78.59
CA ASN A 458 -14.90 23.24 77.74
C ASN A 458 -14.54 23.80 76.37
N ALA A 459 -13.54 24.69 76.29
CA ALA A 459 -13.02 25.22 75.03
C ALA A 459 -12.43 24.11 74.13
N LEU A 460 -11.67 23.18 74.71
CA LEU A 460 -11.08 22.04 73.98
C LEU A 460 -12.15 21.13 73.34
N ARG A 461 -13.23 20.86 74.06
CA ARG A 461 -14.34 20.02 73.58
C ARG A 461 -15.06 20.63 72.38
N GLN A 462 -15.40 21.92 72.44
CA GLN A 462 -16.07 22.62 71.34
C GLN A 462 -15.19 22.74 70.09
N ALA A 463 -13.89 22.94 70.27
CA ALA A 463 -12.93 23.02 69.17
C ALA A 463 -12.83 21.67 68.43
N THR A 464 -12.78 20.56 69.19
CA THR A 464 -12.70 19.19 68.63
C THR A 464 -13.96 18.83 67.84
N GLU A 465 -15.15 19.18 68.35
CA GLU A 465 -16.43 18.89 67.69
C GLU A 465 -16.59 19.65 66.35
N THR A 466 -16.12 20.91 66.32
CA THR A 466 -16.11 21.74 65.12
C THR A 466 -15.23 21.14 64.02
N LEU A 467 -14.07 20.59 64.39
CA LEU A 467 -13.14 19.94 63.46
C LEU A 467 -13.71 18.62 62.89
N THR A 468 -14.38 17.81 63.71
CA THR A 468 -15.02 16.57 63.24
C THR A 468 -16.16 16.82 62.25
N ASN A 469 -16.99 17.85 62.48
CA ASN A 469 -18.09 18.18 61.58
C ASN A 469 -17.59 18.73 60.23
N ALA A 470 -16.55 19.55 60.23
CA ALA A 470 -15.92 20.07 59.00
C ALA A 470 -15.31 18.94 58.15
N ASN A 471 -14.57 18.02 58.78
CA ASN A 471 -13.97 16.87 58.08
C ASN A 471 -15.02 15.91 57.49
N THR A 472 -16.16 15.73 58.16
CA THR A 472 -17.23 14.85 57.66
C THR A 472 -17.88 15.42 56.40
N LYS A 473 -18.14 16.73 56.34
CA LYS A 473 -18.66 17.40 55.14
C LYS A 473 -17.66 17.36 53.99
N LEU A 474 -16.38 17.59 54.28
CA LEU A 474 -15.31 17.50 53.28
C LEU A 474 -15.22 16.10 52.65
N ALA A 475 -15.34 15.04 53.46
CA ALA A 475 -15.32 13.66 52.97
C ALA A 475 -16.49 13.35 52.03
N GLN A 476 -17.70 13.82 52.35
CA GLN A 476 -18.89 13.64 51.50
C GLN A 476 -18.76 14.36 50.17
N VAL A 477 -18.29 15.61 50.16
CA VAL A 477 -18.10 16.39 48.93
C VAL A 477 -17.00 15.77 48.06
N LYS A 478 -15.87 15.33 48.65
CA LYS A 478 -14.81 14.63 47.92
C LYS A 478 -15.28 13.31 47.31
N ALA A 479 -16.13 12.55 48.00
CA ALA A 479 -16.68 11.31 47.46
C ALA A 479 -17.61 11.55 46.27
N LEU A 480 -18.44 12.59 46.31
CA LEU A 480 -19.31 12.98 45.20
C LEU A 480 -18.48 13.42 43.98
N VAL A 481 -17.44 14.23 44.18
CA VAL A 481 -16.53 14.65 43.11
C VAL A 481 -15.83 13.44 42.50
N ALA A 482 -15.33 12.50 43.30
CA ALA A 482 -14.66 11.30 42.79
C ALA A 482 -15.58 10.41 41.93
N GLU A 483 -16.86 10.26 42.29
CA GLU A 483 -17.82 9.49 41.50
C GLU A 483 -18.17 10.21 40.18
N LEU A 484 -18.36 11.53 40.23
CA LEU A 484 -18.58 12.36 39.03
C LEU A 484 -17.37 12.33 38.09
N GLU A 485 -16.15 12.43 38.62
CA GLU A 485 -14.90 12.32 37.84
C GLU A 485 -14.76 10.94 37.18
N LYS A 486 -15.14 9.86 37.88
CA LYS A 486 -15.14 8.50 37.33
C LYS A 486 -16.16 8.34 36.21
N SER A 487 -17.38 8.86 36.39
CA SER A 487 -18.41 8.88 35.36
C SER A 487 -17.95 9.67 34.13
N LEU A 488 -17.39 10.88 34.35
CA LEU A 488 -16.82 11.72 33.30
C LEU A 488 -15.68 11.02 32.54
N ALA A 489 -14.79 10.33 33.24
CA ALA A 489 -13.69 9.60 32.61
C ALA A 489 -14.20 8.45 31.72
N SER A 490 -15.29 7.78 32.09
CA SER A 490 -15.94 6.77 31.25
C SER A 490 -16.56 7.39 29.99
N LEU A 491 -17.29 8.49 30.14
CA LEU A 491 -17.91 9.24 29.05
C LEU A 491 -16.87 9.79 28.07
N MET A 492 -15.74 10.30 28.59
CA MET A 492 -14.61 10.77 27.77
C MET A 492 -13.99 9.64 26.95
N ARG A 493 -13.84 8.43 27.50
CA ARG A 493 -13.34 7.26 26.74
C ARG A 493 -14.28 6.87 25.60
N GLU A 494 -15.58 6.86 25.85
CA GLU A 494 -16.58 6.57 24.81
C GLU A 494 -16.59 7.67 23.74
N PHE A 495 -16.42 8.93 24.15
CA PHE A 495 -16.32 10.06 23.23
C PHE A 495 -15.09 9.96 22.35
N ASP A 496 -13.92 9.69 22.93
CA ASP A 496 -12.66 9.52 22.20
C ASP A 496 -12.76 8.35 21.21
N LYS A 497 -13.41 7.24 21.60
CA LYS A 497 -13.67 6.11 20.70
C LYS A 497 -14.57 6.51 19.53
N ALA A 498 -15.70 7.18 19.80
CA ALA A 498 -16.63 7.63 18.77
C ALA A 498 -16.00 8.66 17.82
N MET A 499 -15.19 9.59 18.36
CA MET A 499 -14.44 10.56 17.57
C MET A 499 -13.38 9.90 16.70
N LYS A 500 -12.69 8.88 17.21
CA LYS A 500 -11.74 8.10 16.42
C LYS A 500 -12.45 7.38 15.26
N GLU A 501 -13.55 6.68 15.51
CA GLU A 501 -14.35 6.02 14.47
C GLU A 501 -14.84 7.02 13.41
N LYS A 502 -15.33 8.20 13.82
CA LYS A 502 -15.71 9.29 12.90
C LYS A 502 -14.54 9.74 12.03
N ASN A 503 -13.39 10.01 12.63
CA ASN A 503 -12.21 10.51 11.92
C ASN A 503 -11.64 9.47 10.96
N ASP A 504 -11.61 8.19 11.36
CA ASP A 504 -11.16 7.09 10.51
C ASP A 504 -12.09 6.93 9.28
N LEU A 505 -13.42 6.98 9.48
CA LEU A 505 -14.40 6.96 8.40
C LEU A 505 -14.29 8.18 7.46
N MET A 506 -14.06 9.38 8.02
CA MET A 506 -13.82 10.59 7.22
C MET A 506 -12.57 10.46 6.36
N ALA A 507 -11.46 9.99 6.94
CA ALA A 507 -10.21 9.80 6.22
C ALA A 507 -10.36 8.76 5.09
N ASP A 508 -11.10 7.68 5.32
CA ASP A 508 -11.34 6.66 4.29
C ASP A 508 -12.31 7.13 3.19
N ALA A 509 -13.31 7.94 3.53
CA ALA A 509 -14.17 8.60 2.53
C ALA A 509 -13.36 9.58 1.66
N GLU A 510 -12.43 10.34 2.26
CA GLU A 510 -11.58 11.28 1.53
C GLU A 510 -10.57 10.57 0.61
N LYS A 511 -9.95 9.48 1.07
CA LYS A 511 -9.14 8.61 0.21
C LYS A 511 -9.95 8.07 -0.97
N CYS A 512 -11.19 7.62 -0.73
CA CYS A 512 -12.09 7.11 -1.77
C CYS A 512 -12.44 8.21 -2.78
N LYS A 513 -12.77 9.41 -2.31
CA LYS A 513 -13.04 10.58 -3.15
C LYS A 513 -11.85 10.96 -4.03
N ASN A 514 -10.64 10.97 -3.46
CA ASN A 514 -9.42 11.27 -4.21
C ASN A 514 -9.12 10.21 -5.29
N LYS A 515 -9.26 8.92 -4.95
CA LYS A 515 -9.16 7.82 -5.92
C LYS A 515 -10.19 7.96 -7.04
N LEU A 516 -11.43 8.29 -6.69
CA LEU A 516 -12.51 8.46 -7.65
C LEU A 516 -12.23 9.62 -8.61
N ASN A 517 -11.83 10.79 -8.10
CA ASN A 517 -11.48 11.94 -8.92
C ASN A 517 -10.36 11.63 -9.93
N MET A 518 -9.33 10.90 -9.50
CA MET A 518 -8.24 10.46 -10.39
C MET A 518 -8.76 9.49 -11.46
N ALA A 519 -9.60 8.53 -11.09
CA ALA A 519 -10.17 7.55 -12.00
C ALA A 519 -11.12 8.19 -13.02
N GLN A 520 -11.97 9.13 -12.60
CA GLN A 520 -12.86 9.90 -13.48
C GLN A 520 -12.08 10.75 -14.49
N ARG A 521 -10.98 11.41 -14.06
CA ARG A 521 -10.10 12.15 -14.97
C ARG A 521 -9.46 11.24 -16.01
N LEU A 522 -9.00 10.06 -15.59
CA LEU A 522 -8.39 9.08 -16.49
C LEU A 522 -9.41 8.55 -17.51
N VAL A 523 -10.60 8.15 -17.07
CA VAL A 523 -11.69 7.69 -17.93
C VAL A 523 -12.14 8.80 -18.88
N GLY A 524 -12.29 10.03 -18.40
CA GLY A 524 -12.65 11.19 -19.22
C GLY A 524 -11.61 11.51 -20.29
N ALA A 525 -10.31 11.37 -19.98
CA ALA A 525 -9.24 11.57 -20.96
C ALA A 525 -9.15 10.44 -21.99
N LEU A 526 -9.48 9.21 -21.59
CA LEU A 526 -9.39 8.02 -22.45
C LEU A 526 -10.69 7.73 -23.23
N SER A 527 -11.84 8.26 -22.82
CA SER A 527 -13.14 7.94 -23.43
C SER A 527 -13.20 8.34 -24.92
N ALA A 528 -12.67 9.52 -25.26
CA ALA A 528 -12.55 9.97 -26.65
C ALA A 528 -11.66 9.03 -27.48
N ASN A 529 -10.53 8.58 -26.90
CA ASN A 529 -9.67 7.60 -27.55
C ASN A 529 -10.34 6.22 -27.66
N GLY A 530 -11.18 5.83 -26.69
CA GLY A 530 -11.96 4.61 -26.74
C GLY A 530 -12.87 4.53 -27.97
N ILE A 531 -13.59 5.61 -28.29
CA ILE A 531 -14.42 5.67 -29.50
C ILE A 531 -13.58 5.51 -30.76
N ILE A 532 -12.41 6.16 -30.81
CA ILE A 532 -11.47 6.05 -31.94
C ILE A 532 -10.96 4.61 -32.06
N TRP A 533 -10.58 3.98 -30.95
CA TRP A 533 -10.10 2.60 -30.94
C TRP A 533 -11.19 1.61 -31.39
N GLU A 534 -12.42 1.80 -30.95
CA GLU A 534 -13.57 0.99 -31.37
C GLU A 534 -13.81 1.11 -32.87
N GLN A 535 -13.83 2.33 -33.41
CA GLN A 535 -13.93 2.55 -34.85
C GLN A 535 -12.75 1.94 -35.60
N THR A 536 -11.53 2.05 -35.06
CA THR A 536 -10.32 1.49 -35.69
C THR A 536 -10.36 -0.03 -35.73
N VAL A 537 -10.84 -0.67 -34.66
CA VAL A 537 -11.04 -2.13 -34.59
C VAL A 537 -12.08 -2.59 -35.61
N GLN A 538 -13.17 -1.84 -35.75
CA GLN A 538 -14.19 -2.14 -36.77
C GLN A 538 -13.60 -2.01 -38.18
N ASN A 539 -12.93 -0.88 -38.47
CA ASN A 539 -12.30 -0.64 -39.77
C ASN A 539 -11.24 -1.71 -40.10
N ALA A 540 -10.41 -2.10 -39.12
CA ALA A 540 -9.43 -3.18 -39.30
C ALA A 540 -10.12 -4.52 -39.59
N GLY A 541 -11.27 -4.79 -38.96
CA GLY A 541 -12.09 -5.96 -39.27
C GLY A 541 -12.65 -5.96 -40.69
N GLU A 542 -13.09 -4.80 -41.18
CA GLU A 542 -13.53 -4.64 -42.57
C GLU A 542 -12.36 -4.77 -43.55
N GLU A 543 -11.20 -4.19 -43.25
CA GLU A 543 -10.00 -4.25 -44.09
C GLU A 543 -9.47 -5.69 -44.25
N LEU A 544 -9.52 -6.50 -43.18
CA LEU A 544 -9.16 -7.92 -43.23
C LEU A 544 -9.96 -8.72 -44.28
N ILE A 545 -11.20 -8.31 -44.57
CA ILE A 545 -12.05 -8.98 -45.58
C ILE A 545 -11.53 -8.69 -47.00
N TYR A 546 -11.04 -7.47 -47.25
CA TYR A 546 -10.64 -7.01 -48.59
C TYR A 546 -9.16 -7.27 -48.90
N ILE A 547 -8.31 -7.44 -47.88
CA ILE A 547 -6.86 -7.66 -48.04
C ILE A 547 -6.49 -8.74 -49.05
N PRO A 548 -7.12 -9.94 -49.07
CA PRO A 548 -6.74 -10.99 -50.00
C PRO A 548 -6.87 -10.57 -51.47
N GLY A 549 -7.91 -9.81 -51.81
CA GLY A 549 -8.13 -9.30 -53.17
C GLY A 549 -7.28 -8.08 -53.49
N ASP A 550 -7.25 -7.09 -52.60
CA ASP A 550 -6.52 -5.83 -52.82
C ASP A 550 -5.01 -6.07 -52.92
N THR A 551 -4.47 -6.95 -52.08
CA THR A 551 -3.06 -7.35 -52.12
C THR A 551 -2.73 -8.11 -53.40
N LEU A 552 -3.65 -8.94 -53.90
CA LEU A 552 -3.43 -9.67 -55.16
C LEU A 552 -3.38 -8.72 -56.36
N MET A 553 -4.24 -7.71 -56.38
CA MET A 553 -4.21 -6.64 -57.39
C MET A 553 -2.89 -5.85 -57.32
N ALA A 554 -2.43 -5.52 -56.11
CA ALA A 554 -1.16 -4.85 -55.88
C ALA A 554 0.05 -5.66 -56.36
N CYS A 555 0.08 -6.96 -56.02
CA CYS A 555 1.16 -7.86 -56.42
C CYS A 555 1.16 -8.11 -57.93
N SER A 556 -0.02 -8.23 -58.54
CA SER A 556 -0.18 -8.37 -60.00
C SER A 556 0.29 -7.14 -60.74
N PHE A 557 -0.01 -5.94 -60.19
CA PHE A 557 0.48 -4.69 -60.74
C PHE A 557 2.01 -4.62 -60.74
N ALA A 558 2.63 -4.93 -59.61
CA ALA A 558 4.08 -4.92 -59.45
C ALA A 558 4.79 -5.94 -60.35
N SER A 559 4.21 -7.14 -60.51
CA SER A 559 4.84 -8.26 -61.22
C SER A 559 4.69 -8.18 -62.74
N TYR A 560 3.53 -7.75 -63.24
CA TYR A 560 3.23 -7.79 -64.67
C TYR A 560 2.97 -6.42 -65.30
N VAL A 561 2.37 -5.49 -64.56
CA VAL A 561 1.76 -4.29 -65.16
C VAL A 561 2.71 -3.10 -65.18
N GLY A 562 3.69 -3.06 -64.28
CA GLY A 562 4.63 -1.93 -64.14
C GLY A 562 5.36 -1.53 -65.43
N VAL A 563 5.63 -2.47 -66.33
CA VAL A 563 6.36 -2.24 -67.59
C VAL A 563 5.54 -1.53 -68.69
N PHE A 564 4.21 -1.59 -68.61
CA PHE A 564 3.33 -1.01 -69.62
C PHE A 564 3.19 0.51 -69.49
N THR A 565 2.71 1.20 -70.54
CA THR A 565 2.31 2.62 -70.44
C THR A 565 0.89 2.75 -69.88
N ARG A 566 0.52 3.97 -69.46
CA ARG A 566 -0.72 4.22 -68.68
C ARG A 566 -1.98 3.56 -69.25
N GLN A 567 -2.21 3.66 -70.56
CA GLN A 567 -3.40 3.09 -71.22
C GLN A 567 -3.47 1.57 -71.04
N TYR A 568 -2.38 0.86 -71.35
CA TYR A 568 -2.31 -0.59 -71.22
C TYR A 568 -2.30 -1.04 -69.75
N ARG A 569 -1.76 -0.22 -68.83
CA ARG A 569 -1.88 -0.48 -67.39
C ARG A 569 -3.33 -0.47 -66.95
N GLN A 570 -4.09 0.55 -67.36
CA GLN A 570 -5.51 0.66 -67.03
C GLN A 570 -6.34 -0.47 -67.65
N GLU A 571 -6.08 -0.83 -68.91
CA GLU A 571 -6.73 -1.96 -69.57
C GLU A 571 -6.45 -3.28 -68.85
N CYS A 572 -5.19 -3.57 -68.53
CA CYS A 572 -4.80 -4.79 -67.83
C CYS A 572 -5.43 -4.86 -66.43
N MET A 573 -5.32 -3.79 -65.64
CA MET A 573 -5.90 -3.77 -64.30
C MET A 573 -7.43 -3.87 -64.30
N ALA A 574 -8.11 -3.26 -65.28
CA ALA A 574 -9.56 -3.40 -65.42
C ALA A 574 -9.96 -4.86 -65.68
N MET A 575 -9.25 -5.56 -66.56
CA MET A 575 -9.51 -6.99 -66.82
C MET A 575 -9.29 -7.86 -65.58
N LEU A 576 -8.22 -7.60 -64.83
CA LEU A 576 -7.91 -8.31 -63.58
C LEU A 576 -8.99 -8.06 -62.51
N GLN A 577 -9.39 -6.81 -62.33
CA GLN A 577 -10.42 -6.42 -61.37
C GLN A 577 -11.79 -7.03 -61.71
N GLU A 578 -12.18 -6.99 -62.99
CA GLU A 578 -13.44 -7.57 -63.46
C GLU A 578 -13.50 -9.08 -63.19
N PHE A 579 -12.39 -9.79 -63.37
CA PHE A 579 -12.31 -11.23 -63.08
C PHE A 579 -12.51 -11.53 -61.59
N LEU A 580 -11.81 -10.82 -60.71
CA LEU A 580 -11.95 -11.01 -59.26
C LEU A 580 -13.37 -10.73 -58.78
N SER A 581 -13.98 -9.65 -59.27
CA SER A 581 -15.38 -9.31 -58.97
C SER A 581 -16.35 -10.40 -59.43
N LYS A 582 -16.15 -10.97 -60.64
CA LYS A 582 -16.99 -12.08 -61.15
C LYS A 582 -16.84 -13.37 -60.34
N LYS A 583 -15.66 -13.61 -59.78
CA LYS A 583 -15.37 -14.77 -58.92
C LYS A 583 -15.80 -14.56 -57.46
N GLY A 584 -16.34 -13.39 -57.11
CA GLY A 584 -16.80 -13.09 -55.76
C GLY A 584 -15.67 -12.89 -54.75
N VAL A 585 -14.46 -12.57 -55.21
CA VAL A 585 -13.35 -12.20 -54.32
C VAL A 585 -13.58 -10.77 -53.81
N PRO A 586 -13.66 -10.54 -52.49
CA PRO A 586 -13.85 -9.21 -51.93
C PRO A 586 -12.72 -8.26 -52.33
N LEU A 587 -13.10 -7.06 -52.75
CA LEU A 587 -12.21 -5.97 -53.07
C LEU A 587 -12.67 -4.72 -52.35
N GLY A 588 -11.73 -3.86 -51.97
CA GLY A 588 -12.06 -2.56 -51.39
C GLY A 588 -12.88 -1.68 -52.35
N PRO A 589 -13.57 -0.64 -51.84
CA PRO A 589 -14.38 0.26 -52.67
C PRO A 589 -13.59 0.98 -53.78
N LYS A 590 -12.28 1.13 -53.59
CA LYS A 590 -11.31 1.57 -54.62
C LYS A 590 -10.01 0.78 -54.45
N PRO A 591 -9.84 -0.36 -55.13
CA PRO A 591 -8.62 -1.14 -55.04
C PRO A 591 -7.53 -0.40 -55.82
N ASP A 592 -6.77 0.46 -55.13
CA ASP A 592 -5.60 1.14 -55.70
C ASP A 592 -4.33 0.36 -55.37
N PRO A 593 -3.73 -0.33 -56.35
CA PRO A 593 -2.47 -1.05 -56.19
C PRO A 593 -1.37 -0.20 -55.56
N LEU A 594 -1.33 1.10 -55.87
CA LEU A 594 -0.27 1.99 -55.41
C LEU A 594 -0.41 2.34 -53.93
N LEU A 595 -1.65 2.49 -53.43
CA LEU A 595 -1.89 2.75 -52.00
C LEU A 595 -1.48 1.53 -51.17
N VAL A 596 -1.90 0.33 -51.59
CA VAL A 596 -1.54 -0.93 -50.93
C VAL A 596 -0.02 -1.14 -50.89
N LEU A 597 0.67 -0.82 -51.99
CA LEU A 597 2.14 -0.89 -52.04
C LEU A 597 2.82 0.22 -51.21
N GLN A 598 2.25 1.43 -51.17
CA GLN A 598 2.80 2.54 -50.38
C GLN A 598 2.73 2.28 -48.88
N GLU A 599 1.62 1.72 -48.40
CA GLU A 599 1.48 1.31 -47.00
C GLU A 599 2.57 0.30 -46.61
N PHE A 600 2.97 -0.57 -47.53
CA PHE A 600 4.08 -1.51 -47.31
C PHE A 600 5.47 -0.85 -47.33
N LEU A 601 5.63 0.23 -48.11
CA LEU A 601 6.88 0.99 -48.24
C LEU A 601 7.02 2.12 -47.20
N SER A 602 5.99 2.37 -46.40
CA SER A 602 5.82 3.56 -45.55
C SER A 602 6.85 3.76 -44.43
N ASN A 603 7.90 2.92 -44.36
CA ASN A 603 9.14 3.25 -43.65
C ASN A 603 10.03 4.26 -44.39
N VAL A 604 9.68 4.71 -45.61
CA VAL A 604 10.42 5.78 -46.33
C VAL A 604 9.46 6.79 -46.97
N PRO A 605 9.50 8.08 -46.59
CA PRO A 605 8.75 9.11 -47.30
C PRO A 605 9.37 9.33 -48.70
N LEU A 606 8.76 8.74 -49.73
CA LEU A 606 9.22 8.88 -51.14
C LEU A 606 9.04 10.30 -51.71
N ARG A 607 8.39 11.22 -51.00
CA ARG A 607 8.15 12.61 -51.46
C ARG A 607 9.34 13.56 -51.30
N SER A 608 10.44 13.14 -50.68
CA SER A 608 11.63 13.99 -50.50
C SER A 608 12.70 13.85 -51.60
N CYS A 609 12.48 13.05 -52.66
CA CYS A 609 13.46 12.85 -53.74
C CYS A 609 13.02 13.33 -55.13
N VAL A 610 12.16 14.34 -55.19
CA VAL A 610 11.96 15.12 -56.43
C VAL A 610 12.14 16.60 -56.11
N LEU A 611 13.41 17.03 -56.12
CA LEU A 611 13.87 18.38 -56.46
C LEU A 611 15.11 18.24 -57.33
#